data_AF-A0A4P9Y2S5-F1
#
_entry.id   AF-A0A4P9Y2S5-F1
#
_cell.length_a   1.000
_cell.length_b   1.000
_cell.length_c   1.000
_cell.angle_alpha   90.00
_cell.angle_beta   90.00
_cell.angle_gamma   90.00
#
_symmetry.space_group_name_H-M   'P 1'
#
loop_
_entity.id
_entity.type
_entity.pdbx_description
1 polymer ?
#
loop_
_entity_poly.entity_id
_entity_poly.type
_entity_poly.pdbx_seq_one_letter_code
_entity_poly.pdbx_strand_id
1 'polypeptide(L)'
;MEKALRRHLSQAHGMTLAVDAVTLIPLRGEGKVESRVDRLYASLLAPQVPHWRKAVRQADLVLVATHSQGTPVSTLLLDRLIGEGMVEPTRQRIGLLAMAGISHGPFPYLRGNVIVKYFEAEAARELFDFMRSDSQVSRMYREAMHRILAHGVKVVGMASMADQVVPLYSATMFGFSHPSLLRAVYVDGHDYRPDFLTHLITFLLRVRNHGIPDHGLAVHLSEVLAGSLYSGTQGHSTIYEDLGPYTLAIRWVLESPWVSPHPIAPELQAFGVSGQLNPYYLPWILRGILEDPRLRKNSSLVREVEGLKDLFDGWEPTSRAMRDLKFRLEPIRARL
;
A
#
# COMPACT_ATOMS: atom_id res chain seq x y z
N MET A 1 -7.88 8.40 -11.79
CA MET A 1 -7.72 9.52 -10.83
C MET A 1 -8.67 10.70 -11.10
N GLU A 2 -8.56 11.46 -12.20
CA GLU A 2 -9.42 12.65 -12.44
C GLU A 2 -10.92 12.37 -12.30
N LYS A 3 -11.40 11.28 -12.94
CA LYS A 3 -12.80 10.86 -12.82
C LYS A 3 -13.25 10.70 -11.36
N ALA A 4 -12.39 10.11 -10.51
CA ALA A 4 -12.69 9.94 -9.09
C ALA A 4 -12.72 11.29 -8.35
N LEU A 5 -11.80 12.21 -8.68
CA LEU A 5 -11.74 13.54 -8.07
C LEU A 5 -13.00 14.35 -8.38
N ARG A 6 -13.35 14.46 -9.67
CA ARG A 6 -14.56 15.17 -10.10
C ARG A 6 -15.82 14.58 -9.48
N ARG A 7 -15.93 13.24 -9.45
CA ARG A 7 -17.06 12.54 -8.83
C ARG A 7 -17.14 12.82 -7.33
N HIS A 8 -16.03 12.72 -6.60
CA HIS A 8 -16.01 12.98 -5.17
C HIS A 8 -16.40 14.42 -4.83
N LEU A 9 -15.82 15.41 -5.53
CA LEU A 9 -16.16 16.83 -5.31
C LEU A 9 -17.62 17.13 -5.63
N SER A 10 -18.17 16.57 -6.70
CA SER A 10 -19.57 16.75 -7.07
C SER A 10 -20.51 16.09 -6.04
N GLN A 11 -20.23 14.85 -5.62
CA GLN A 11 -21.12 14.08 -4.75
C GLN A 11 -21.03 14.49 -3.28
N ALA A 12 -19.83 14.78 -2.76
CA ALA A 12 -19.62 15.09 -1.35
C ALA A 12 -19.71 16.59 -1.05
N HIS A 13 -19.43 17.46 -2.04
CA HIS A 13 -19.33 18.90 -1.83
C HIS A 13 -20.20 19.73 -2.78
N GLY A 14 -20.94 19.12 -3.72
CA GLY A 14 -21.73 19.86 -4.71
C GLY A 14 -20.88 20.72 -5.66
N MET A 15 -19.57 20.48 -5.74
CA MET A 15 -18.64 21.29 -6.51
C MET A 15 -18.33 20.65 -7.87
N THR A 16 -18.39 21.47 -8.92
CA THR A 16 -17.96 21.07 -10.27
C THR A 16 -16.71 21.83 -10.65
N LEU A 17 -15.62 21.09 -10.91
CA LEU A 17 -14.38 21.68 -11.41
C LEU A 17 -14.53 22.10 -12.88
N ALA A 18 -13.93 23.22 -13.25
CA ALA A 18 -13.76 23.60 -14.65
C ALA A 18 -13.03 22.49 -15.45
N VAL A 19 -13.20 22.48 -16.77
CA VAL A 19 -12.62 21.43 -17.63
C VAL A 19 -11.10 21.44 -17.54
N ASP A 20 -10.49 22.62 -17.51
CA ASP A 20 -9.05 22.87 -17.47
C ASP A 20 -8.44 22.87 -16.05
N ALA A 21 -9.26 22.72 -15.00
CA ALA A 21 -8.79 22.71 -13.61
C ALA A 21 -7.90 21.50 -13.25
N VAL A 22 -7.85 20.46 -14.10
CA VAL A 22 -7.05 19.25 -13.89
C VAL A 22 -6.10 19.06 -15.05
N THR A 23 -4.80 19.02 -14.78
CA THR A 23 -3.78 18.63 -15.76
C THR A 23 -3.38 17.17 -15.54
N LEU A 24 -3.58 16.33 -16.55
CA LEU A 24 -3.14 14.93 -16.53
C LEU A 24 -1.70 14.82 -17.04
N ILE A 25 -0.83 14.17 -16.25
CA ILE A 25 0.59 13.98 -16.59
C ILE A 25 0.89 12.47 -16.59
N PRO A 26 0.76 11.78 -17.75
CA PRO A 26 0.99 10.35 -17.86
C PRO A 26 2.49 10.04 -18.04
N LEU A 27 3.22 9.98 -16.94
CA LEU A 27 4.63 9.58 -16.95
C LEU A 27 4.74 8.06 -17.20
N ARG A 28 5.51 7.67 -18.22
CA ARG A 28 5.73 6.27 -18.63
C ARG A 28 7.20 6.00 -18.87
N GLY A 29 7.64 4.80 -18.54
CA GLY A 29 9.01 4.36 -18.74
C GLY A 29 9.22 2.99 -18.11
N GLU A 30 10.21 2.26 -18.61
CA GLU A 30 10.58 0.90 -18.18
C GLU A 30 12.04 0.86 -17.71
N GLY A 31 12.46 -0.22 -17.05
CA GLY A 31 13.83 -0.41 -16.58
C GLY A 31 13.96 -0.36 -15.05
N LYS A 32 15.20 -0.29 -14.56
CA LYS A 32 15.49 -0.22 -13.13
C LYS A 32 14.96 1.05 -12.49
N VAL A 33 14.68 0.99 -11.19
CA VAL A 33 14.05 2.04 -10.40
C VAL A 33 14.72 3.40 -10.60
N GLU A 34 16.03 3.50 -10.38
CA GLU A 34 16.78 4.77 -10.51
C GLU A 34 16.74 5.31 -11.94
N SER A 35 17.05 4.46 -12.93
CA SER A 35 17.00 4.84 -14.35
C SER A 35 15.61 5.30 -14.81
N ARG A 36 14.54 4.78 -14.19
CA ARG A 36 13.16 5.21 -14.43
C ARG A 36 12.92 6.57 -13.79
N VAL A 37 13.35 6.79 -12.55
CA VAL A 37 13.24 8.11 -11.88
C VAL A 37 13.87 9.20 -12.75
N ASP A 38 15.10 9.01 -13.23
CA ASP A 38 15.78 10.01 -14.08
C ASP A 38 15.03 10.29 -15.37
N ARG A 39 14.59 9.24 -16.07
CA ARG A 39 13.83 9.39 -17.32
C ARG A 39 12.48 10.07 -17.11
N LEU A 40 11.76 9.72 -16.06
CA LEU A 40 10.47 10.33 -15.75
C LEU A 40 10.64 11.79 -15.30
N TYR A 41 11.68 12.09 -14.54
CA TYR A 41 12.03 13.46 -14.16
C TYR A 41 12.36 14.32 -15.40
N ALA A 42 13.23 13.82 -16.29
CA ALA A 42 13.56 14.49 -17.53
C ALA A 42 12.33 14.69 -18.42
N SER A 43 11.45 13.69 -18.51
CA SER A 43 10.20 13.77 -19.29
C SER A 43 9.24 14.82 -18.74
N LEU A 44 9.14 14.94 -17.41
CA LEU A 44 8.30 15.97 -16.77
C LEU A 44 8.78 17.40 -17.06
N LEU A 45 10.09 17.57 -17.22
CA LEU A 45 10.73 18.86 -17.47
C LEU A 45 11.03 19.13 -18.95
N ALA A 46 10.62 18.21 -19.83
CA ALA A 46 10.99 18.26 -21.23
C ALA A 46 10.44 19.55 -21.89
N PRO A 47 11.24 20.26 -22.73
CA PRO A 47 10.81 21.50 -23.37
C PRO A 47 9.54 21.40 -24.22
N GLN A 48 9.16 20.19 -24.62
CA GLN A 48 7.98 19.88 -25.42
C GLN A 48 6.68 19.93 -24.61
N VAL A 49 6.76 19.84 -23.27
CA VAL A 49 5.61 19.84 -22.35
C VAL A 49 5.77 20.89 -21.23
N PRO A 50 6.05 22.17 -21.56
CA PRO A 50 6.35 23.19 -20.56
C PRO A 50 5.16 23.46 -19.62
N HIS A 51 3.95 23.16 -20.09
CA HIS A 51 2.72 23.26 -19.31
C HIS A 51 2.67 22.26 -18.14
N TRP A 52 3.33 21.09 -18.22
CA TRP A 52 3.38 20.13 -17.10
C TRP A 52 4.16 20.70 -15.92
N ARG A 53 5.36 21.23 -16.17
CA ARG A 53 6.17 21.91 -15.16
C ARG A 53 5.40 23.05 -14.50
N LYS A 54 4.72 23.88 -15.30
CA LYS A 54 3.89 24.97 -14.80
C LYS A 54 2.75 24.44 -13.93
N ALA A 55 2.02 23.43 -14.40
CA ALA A 55 0.89 22.84 -13.67
C ALA A 55 1.34 22.25 -12.33
N VAL A 56 2.42 21.48 -12.28
CA VAL A 56 2.95 20.91 -11.03
C VAL A 56 3.31 22.01 -10.03
N ARG A 57 3.98 23.07 -10.48
CA ARG A 57 4.35 24.19 -9.59
C ARG A 57 3.15 25.01 -9.14
N GLN A 58 2.11 25.16 -9.96
CA GLN A 58 0.97 26.03 -9.64
C GLN A 58 -0.19 25.30 -8.95
N ALA A 59 -0.22 23.97 -8.97
CA ALA A 59 -1.32 23.20 -8.41
C ALA A 59 -1.52 23.46 -6.90
N ASP A 60 -2.77 23.48 -6.45
CA ASP A 60 -3.12 23.40 -5.02
C ASP A 60 -3.06 21.95 -4.50
N LEU A 61 -3.28 21.00 -5.40
CA LEU A 61 -3.37 19.56 -5.14
C LEU A 61 -2.54 18.77 -6.17
N VAL A 62 -1.59 17.98 -5.69
CA VAL A 62 -0.78 17.06 -6.49
C VAL A 62 -1.16 15.62 -6.11
N LEU A 63 -1.71 14.87 -7.06
CA LEU A 63 -2.08 13.46 -6.87
C LEU A 63 -1.20 12.56 -7.75
N VAL A 64 -0.45 11.67 -7.12
CA VAL A 64 0.37 10.66 -7.80
C VAL A 64 -0.31 9.31 -7.62
N ALA A 65 -0.66 8.65 -8.73
CA ALA A 65 -1.11 7.26 -8.73
C ALA A 65 -0.07 6.38 -9.37
N THR A 66 0.19 5.24 -8.74
CA THR A 66 1.23 4.32 -9.18
C THR A 66 0.87 2.88 -8.83
N HIS A 67 1.52 1.95 -9.51
CA HIS A 67 1.23 0.52 -9.40
C HIS A 67 2.52 -0.30 -9.37
N SER A 68 2.57 -1.35 -8.55
CA SER A 68 3.67 -2.33 -8.54
C SER A 68 5.05 -1.65 -8.38
N GLN A 69 6.02 -1.95 -9.26
CA GLN A 69 7.34 -1.29 -9.31
C GLN A 69 7.24 0.23 -9.43
N GLY A 70 6.17 0.77 -10.01
CA GLY A 70 5.96 2.21 -10.06
C GLY A 70 5.96 2.83 -8.67
N THR A 71 5.62 2.10 -7.60
CA THR A 71 5.58 2.61 -6.23
C THR A 71 6.92 3.18 -5.77
N PRO A 72 8.01 2.41 -5.72
CA PRO A 72 9.31 2.97 -5.36
C PRO A 72 9.79 4.06 -6.32
N VAL A 73 9.51 3.93 -7.64
CA VAL A 73 9.86 4.97 -8.63
C VAL A 73 9.15 6.29 -8.33
N SER A 74 7.84 6.27 -8.10
CA SER A 74 7.03 7.45 -7.80
C SER A 74 7.38 8.07 -6.46
N THR A 75 7.72 7.26 -5.44
CA THR A 75 8.22 7.76 -4.15
C THR A 75 9.53 8.52 -4.32
N LEU A 76 10.51 7.96 -5.03
CA LEU A 76 11.80 8.60 -5.30
C LEU A 76 11.64 9.86 -6.17
N LEU A 77 10.81 9.80 -7.21
CA LEU A 77 10.52 10.95 -8.05
C LEU A 77 9.85 12.07 -7.25
N LEU A 78 8.90 11.75 -6.39
CA LEU A 78 8.22 12.75 -5.55
C LEU A 78 9.18 13.37 -4.52
N ASP A 79 10.03 12.56 -3.89
CA ASP A 79 11.08 13.04 -2.99
C ASP A 79 12.03 14.01 -3.70
N ARG A 80 12.47 13.67 -4.92
CA ARG A 80 13.29 14.56 -5.76
C ARG A 80 12.56 15.86 -6.11
N LEU A 81 11.28 15.78 -6.52
CA LEU A 81 10.48 16.96 -6.85
C LEU A 81 10.31 17.89 -5.65
N ILE A 82 10.18 17.35 -4.45
CA ILE A 82 10.13 18.14 -3.21
C ILE A 82 11.50 18.75 -2.91
N GLY A 83 12.58 17.96 -2.97
CA GLY A 83 13.94 18.42 -2.71
C GLY A 83 14.41 19.52 -3.67
N GLU A 84 13.95 19.49 -4.93
CA GLU A 84 14.25 20.52 -5.93
C GLU A 84 13.25 21.70 -5.94
N GLY A 85 12.31 21.75 -4.99
CA GLY A 85 11.33 22.84 -4.84
C GLY A 85 10.31 22.93 -5.99
N MET A 86 10.15 21.85 -6.76
CA MET A 86 9.16 21.75 -7.84
C MET A 86 7.77 21.43 -7.29
N VAL A 87 7.74 20.67 -6.19
CA VAL A 87 6.56 20.42 -5.37
C VAL A 87 6.83 20.97 -3.97
N GLU A 88 5.91 21.75 -3.43
CA GLU A 88 6.07 22.47 -2.16
C GLU A 88 5.00 22.02 -1.14
N PRO A 89 5.31 21.04 -0.27
CA PRO A 89 4.34 20.45 0.67
C PRO A 89 3.75 21.43 1.69
N THR A 90 4.37 22.59 1.90
CA THR A 90 3.88 23.68 2.76
C THR A 90 2.77 24.50 2.11
N ARG A 91 2.66 24.46 0.78
CA ARG A 91 1.64 25.17 -0.01
C ARG A 91 0.68 24.22 -0.70
N GLN A 92 1.15 23.05 -1.10
CA GLN A 92 0.40 22.08 -1.91
C GLN A 92 0.01 20.89 -1.05
N ARG A 93 -1.24 20.44 -1.18
CA ARG A 93 -1.65 19.12 -0.67
C ARG A 93 -1.17 18.06 -1.63
N ILE A 94 -0.54 17.00 -1.10
CA ILE A 94 0.10 15.97 -1.92
C ILE A 94 -0.38 14.60 -1.49
N GLY A 95 -0.86 13.82 -2.46
CA GLY A 95 -1.30 12.45 -2.29
C GLY A 95 -0.49 11.47 -3.13
N LEU A 96 -0.14 10.32 -2.55
CA LEU A 96 0.46 9.19 -3.25
C LEU A 96 -0.42 7.94 -3.04
N LEU A 97 -1.08 7.49 -4.11
CA LEU A 97 -1.76 6.19 -4.15
C LEU A 97 -0.82 5.14 -4.74
N ALA A 98 -0.39 4.19 -3.91
CA ALA A 98 0.44 3.06 -4.29
C ALA A 98 -0.38 1.77 -4.30
N MET A 99 -0.76 1.32 -5.50
CA MET A 99 -1.56 0.10 -5.70
C MET A 99 -0.65 -1.10 -5.94
N ALA A 100 -0.88 -2.20 -5.21
CA ALA A 100 -0.06 -3.40 -5.25
C ALA A 100 1.45 -3.09 -5.19
N GLY A 101 1.85 -2.12 -4.36
CA GLY A 101 3.19 -1.52 -4.41
C GLY A 101 4.30 -2.46 -3.93
N ILE A 102 5.45 -2.44 -4.61
CA ILE A 102 6.63 -3.24 -4.21
C ILE A 102 7.48 -2.45 -3.23
N SER A 103 7.10 -2.47 -1.94
CA SER A 103 7.87 -1.82 -0.88
C SER A 103 8.87 -2.76 -0.19
N HIS A 104 8.55 -4.07 -0.17
CA HIS A 104 9.29 -5.12 0.54
C HIS A 104 9.52 -6.36 -0.35
N GLY A 105 9.53 -6.14 -1.67
CA GLY A 105 9.71 -7.17 -2.68
C GLY A 105 8.42 -7.91 -3.07
N PRO A 106 8.47 -8.72 -4.14
CA PRO A 106 7.39 -9.63 -4.53
C PRO A 106 7.41 -10.90 -3.65
N PHE A 107 6.51 -11.85 -3.93
CA PHE A 107 6.51 -13.14 -3.24
C PHE A 107 7.86 -13.87 -3.38
N PRO A 108 8.43 -14.40 -2.29
CA PRO A 108 9.77 -15.01 -2.30
C PRO A 108 9.92 -16.16 -3.30
N TYR A 109 8.89 -17.01 -3.41
CA TYR A 109 8.90 -18.18 -4.29
C TYR A 109 8.95 -17.83 -5.78
N LEU A 110 8.69 -16.57 -6.15
CA LEU A 110 8.76 -16.13 -7.54
C LEU A 110 10.19 -15.94 -8.06
N ARG A 111 11.19 -15.83 -7.17
CA ARG A 111 12.61 -15.59 -7.55
C ARG A 111 13.15 -16.64 -8.52
N GLY A 112 12.64 -17.87 -8.43
CA GLY A 112 13.07 -19.00 -9.27
C GLY A 112 12.15 -19.31 -10.45
N ASN A 113 10.95 -18.72 -10.51
CA ASN A 113 9.87 -19.16 -11.39
C ASN A 113 10.17 -18.84 -12.87
N VAL A 114 10.13 -19.87 -13.71
CA VAL A 114 10.45 -19.80 -15.15
C VAL A 114 9.52 -18.86 -15.91
N ILE A 115 8.25 -18.72 -15.50
CA ILE A 115 7.30 -17.80 -16.14
C ILE A 115 7.69 -16.35 -15.87
N VAL A 116 8.08 -16.03 -14.63
CA VAL A 116 8.61 -14.70 -14.28
C VAL A 116 9.93 -14.46 -15.00
N LYS A 117 10.79 -15.48 -15.12
CA LYS A 117 12.03 -15.45 -15.90
C LYS A 117 11.83 -15.23 -17.41
N TYR A 118 10.74 -15.71 -18.00
CA TYR A 118 10.43 -15.47 -19.42
C TYR A 118 10.07 -14.00 -19.71
N PHE A 119 9.66 -13.23 -18.68
CA PHE A 119 9.42 -11.78 -18.75
C PHE A 119 10.59 -10.95 -18.17
N GLU A 120 11.75 -11.55 -17.84
CA GLU A 120 12.84 -10.87 -17.13
C GLU A 120 13.63 -9.88 -17.99
N ALA A 121 13.21 -8.62 -17.95
CA ALA A 121 14.13 -7.50 -17.99
C ALA A 121 14.92 -7.41 -16.66
N GLU A 122 16.12 -6.82 -16.69
CA GLU A 122 16.96 -6.55 -15.51
C GLU A 122 16.20 -5.86 -14.35
N ALA A 123 15.16 -5.10 -14.70
CA ALA A 123 14.23 -4.44 -13.79
C ALA A 123 13.46 -5.40 -12.88
N ALA A 124 13.08 -6.58 -13.37
CA ALA A 124 12.31 -7.56 -12.59
C ALA A 124 13.18 -8.23 -11.51
N ARG A 125 14.48 -8.42 -11.77
CA ARG A 125 15.43 -8.97 -10.80
C ARG A 125 15.69 -8.01 -9.65
N GLU A 126 15.83 -6.72 -9.93
CA GLU A 126 16.00 -5.66 -8.92
C GLU A 126 14.84 -5.62 -7.91
N LEU A 127 13.63 -6.03 -8.29
CA LEU A 127 12.48 -6.07 -7.38
C LEU A 127 12.71 -7.01 -6.19
N PHE A 128 13.48 -8.08 -6.36
CA PHE A 128 13.82 -9.00 -5.28
C PHE A 128 14.81 -8.41 -4.28
N ASP A 129 15.54 -7.35 -4.64
CA ASP A 129 16.44 -6.64 -3.73
C ASP A 129 15.66 -5.85 -2.66
N PHE A 130 14.37 -5.54 -2.91
CA PHE A 130 13.49 -4.95 -1.90
C PHE A 130 13.17 -5.88 -0.72
N MET A 131 13.42 -7.19 -0.84
CA MET A 131 13.24 -8.14 0.26
C MET A 131 14.30 -7.98 1.37
N ARG A 132 15.34 -7.19 1.08
CA ARG A 132 16.48 -6.91 1.95
C ARG A 132 16.51 -5.42 2.26
N SER A 133 16.30 -5.03 3.51
CA SER A 133 16.34 -3.62 3.90
C SER A 133 17.71 -2.95 3.71
N ASP A 134 18.78 -3.74 3.58
CA ASP A 134 20.16 -3.32 3.37
C ASP A 134 20.60 -3.32 1.90
N SER A 135 19.71 -3.59 0.94
CA SER A 135 20.04 -3.37 -0.48
C SER A 135 20.09 -1.87 -0.80
N GLN A 136 20.82 -1.49 -1.85
CA GLN A 136 20.92 -0.09 -2.26
C GLN A 136 19.55 0.51 -2.59
N VAL A 137 18.75 -0.19 -3.39
CA VAL A 137 17.41 0.27 -3.80
C VAL A 137 16.45 0.38 -2.62
N SER A 138 16.53 -0.56 -1.66
CA SER A 138 15.74 -0.49 -0.42
C SER A 138 16.11 0.72 0.43
N ARG A 139 17.40 1.03 0.61
CA ARG A 139 17.84 2.21 1.36
C ARG A 139 17.34 3.50 0.72
N MET A 140 17.55 3.64 -0.59
CA MET A 140 17.07 4.80 -1.35
C MET A 140 15.56 4.98 -1.19
N TYR A 141 14.78 3.91 -1.37
CA TYR A 141 13.33 3.96 -1.24
C TYR A 141 12.88 4.30 0.19
N ARG A 142 13.50 3.70 1.21
CA ARG A 142 13.17 3.94 2.63
C ARG A 142 13.45 5.37 3.04
N GLU A 143 14.58 5.92 2.62
CA GLU A 143 14.95 7.31 2.87
C GLU A 143 14.01 8.28 2.16
N ALA A 144 13.68 8.04 0.90
CA ALA A 144 12.72 8.84 0.15
C ALA A 144 11.32 8.78 0.79
N MET A 145 10.84 7.58 1.16
CA MET A 145 9.56 7.42 1.85
C MET A 145 9.52 8.16 3.19
N HIS A 146 10.61 8.07 3.97
CA HIS A 146 10.75 8.82 5.21
C HIS A 146 10.66 10.34 4.96
N ARG A 147 11.40 10.87 3.98
CA ARG A 147 11.36 12.29 3.65
C ARG A 147 9.97 12.73 3.20
N ILE A 148 9.30 12.02 2.28
CA ILE A 148 7.96 12.46 1.83
C ILE A 148 6.92 12.42 2.96
N LEU A 149 6.96 11.42 3.84
CA LEU A 149 6.05 11.34 4.98
C LEU A 149 6.31 12.47 5.99
N ALA A 150 7.59 12.78 6.26
CA ALA A 150 7.99 13.88 7.12
C ALA A 150 7.55 15.25 6.56
N HIS A 151 7.48 15.40 5.24
CA HIS A 151 6.92 16.58 4.57
C HIS A 151 5.38 16.59 4.53
N GLY A 152 4.70 15.64 5.17
CA GLY A 152 3.24 15.64 5.26
C GLY A 152 2.52 15.07 4.04
N VAL A 153 3.23 14.43 3.10
CA VAL A 153 2.60 13.72 1.97
C VAL A 153 1.67 12.63 2.49
N LYS A 154 0.44 12.61 1.99
CA LYS A 154 -0.57 11.60 2.34
C LYS A 154 -0.41 10.39 1.44
N VAL A 155 -0.01 9.26 2.01
CA VAL A 155 0.28 8.02 1.29
C VAL A 155 -0.84 7.00 1.55
N VAL A 156 -1.29 6.32 0.50
CA VAL A 156 -2.17 5.15 0.59
C VAL A 156 -1.42 3.94 0.04
N GLY A 157 -1.10 2.98 0.91
CA GLY A 157 -0.65 1.65 0.53
C GLY A 157 -1.86 0.75 0.32
N MET A 158 -2.19 0.47 -0.94
CA MET A 158 -3.35 -0.33 -1.34
C MET A 158 -2.90 -1.71 -1.79
N ALA A 159 -3.15 -2.73 -0.97
CA ALA A 159 -3.02 -4.12 -1.39
C ALA A 159 -4.19 -4.54 -2.28
N SER A 160 -3.99 -5.59 -3.07
CA SER A 160 -5.07 -6.30 -3.74
C SER A 160 -5.26 -7.67 -3.09
N MET A 161 -6.51 -8.07 -2.86
CA MET A 161 -6.84 -9.42 -2.42
C MET A 161 -6.52 -10.41 -3.54
N ALA A 162 -6.01 -11.59 -3.20
CA ALA A 162 -5.60 -12.59 -4.18
C ALA A 162 -4.60 -12.05 -5.22
N ASP A 163 -3.72 -11.13 -4.81
CA ASP A 163 -2.59 -10.71 -5.64
C ASP A 163 -1.63 -11.89 -5.82
N GLN A 164 -1.25 -12.17 -7.06
CA GLN A 164 -0.41 -13.29 -7.45
C GLN A 164 1.09 -12.94 -7.51
N VAL A 165 1.46 -11.66 -7.34
CA VAL A 165 2.82 -11.13 -7.47
C VAL A 165 3.31 -10.47 -6.19
N VAL A 166 2.49 -9.60 -5.59
CA VAL A 166 2.89 -8.73 -4.49
C VAL A 166 2.18 -9.14 -3.20
N PRO A 167 2.93 -9.52 -2.16
CA PRO A 167 2.34 -9.91 -0.88
C PRO A 167 1.70 -8.72 -0.16
N LEU A 168 0.69 -9.01 0.67
CA LEU A 168 -0.03 -8.02 1.48
C LEU A 168 0.92 -7.10 2.23
N TYR A 169 1.93 -7.65 2.92
CA TYR A 169 2.90 -6.87 3.70
C TYR A 169 3.68 -5.86 2.85
N SER A 170 3.94 -6.18 1.59
CA SER A 170 4.69 -5.31 0.66
C SER A 170 3.80 -4.17 0.20
N ALA A 171 2.61 -4.49 -0.31
CA ALA A 171 1.67 -3.49 -0.81
C ALA A 171 1.13 -2.54 0.28
N THR A 172 1.02 -3.00 1.53
CA THR A 172 0.61 -2.16 2.67
C THR A 172 1.79 -1.52 3.42
N MET A 173 2.99 -1.53 2.84
CA MET A 173 4.15 -0.81 3.37
C MET A 173 4.49 -1.20 4.82
N PHE A 174 4.52 -2.50 5.13
CA PHE A 174 4.63 -3.05 6.49
C PHE A 174 5.68 -2.35 7.37
N GLY A 175 6.91 -2.19 6.86
CA GLY A 175 8.05 -1.60 7.57
C GLY A 175 8.03 -0.07 7.77
N PHE A 176 6.91 0.60 7.48
CA PHE A 176 6.74 2.03 7.72
C PHE A 176 5.59 2.24 8.71
N SER A 177 5.69 3.21 9.62
CA SER A 177 4.59 3.64 10.48
C SER A 177 4.56 5.16 10.60
N HIS A 178 3.46 5.77 10.18
CA HIS A 178 3.28 7.22 10.21
C HIS A 178 1.79 7.60 10.07
N PRO A 179 1.30 8.68 10.72
CA PRO A 179 -0.12 9.09 10.61
C PRO A 179 -0.57 9.51 9.21
N SER A 180 0.34 9.90 8.33
CA SER A 180 0.03 10.19 6.91
C SER A 180 -0.04 8.95 6.02
N LEU A 181 0.24 7.74 6.54
CA LEU A 181 0.16 6.48 5.80
C LEU A 181 -1.15 5.75 6.14
N LEU A 182 -2.04 5.66 5.16
CA LEU A 182 -3.24 4.83 5.21
C LEU A 182 -2.96 3.49 4.51
N ARG A 183 -3.33 2.38 5.15
CA ARG A 183 -3.27 1.04 4.56
C ARG A 183 -4.67 0.55 4.23
N ALA A 184 -4.85 0.00 3.05
CA ALA A 184 -6.13 -0.51 2.57
C ALA A 184 -5.93 -1.76 1.71
N VAL A 185 -7.02 -2.48 1.49
CA VAL A 185 -7.08 -3.64 0.59
C VAL A 185 -8.24 -3.44 -0.38
N TYR A 186 -7.96 -3.63 -1.66
CA TYR A 186 -8.96 -3.78 -2.71
C TYR A 186 -9.38 -5.24 -2.77
N VAL A 187 -10.68 -5.50 -2.82
CA VAL A 187 -11.24 -6.83 -3.07
C VAL A 187 -12.09 -6.71 -4.31
N ASP A 188 -11.77 -7.51 -5.33
CA ASP A 188 -12.56 -7.53 -6.56
C ASP A 188 -13.99 -7.97 -6.26
N GLY A 189 -14.98 -7.33 -6.87
CA GLY A 189 -16.39 -7.65 -6.65
C GLY A 189 -16.74 -9.09 -7.02
N HIS A 190 -16.02 -9.69 -7.97
CA HIS A 190 -16.18 -11.10 -8.33
C HIS A 190 -15.72 -12.05 -7.22
N ASP A 191 -14.64 -11.68 -6.52
CA ASP A 191 -13.99 -12.50 -5.51
C ASP A 191 -14.45 -12.15 -4.08
N TYR A 192 -15.21 -11.05 -3.91
CA TYR A 192 -15.62 -10.58 -2.60
C TYR A 192 -16.56 -11.57 -1.90
N ARG A 193 -16.14 -11.97 -0.70
CA ARG A 193 -16.96 -12.72 0.25
C ARG A 193 -16.87 -12.01 1.60
N PRO A 194 -17.98 -11.80 2.31
CA PRO A 194 -17.95 -11.28 3.69
C PRO A 194 -17.54 -12.41 4.66
N ASP A 195 -16.43 -13.08 4.36
CA ASP A 195 -15.94 -14.22 5.13
C ASP A 195 -14.92 -13.81 6.20
N PHE A 196 -14.52 -14.79 7.01
CA PHE A 196 -13.55 -14.57 8.08
C PHE A 196 -12.24 -13.93 7.59
N LEU A 197 -11.71 -14.33 6.43
CA LEU A 197 -10.41 -13.84 5.96
C LEU A 197 -10.49 -12.38 5.52
N THR A 198 -11.52 -12.02 4.75
CA THR A 198 -11.72 -10.62 4.35
C THR A 198 -11.90 -9.71 5.57
N HIS A 199 -12.65 -10.16 6.59
CA HIS A 199 -12.79 -9.42 7.83
C HIS A 199 -11.47 -9.36 8.63
N LEU A 200 -10.70 -10.45 8.70
CA LEU A 200 -9.42 -10.49 9.41
C LEU A 200 -8.42 -9.50 8.81
N ILE A 201 -8.32 -9.45 7.49
CA ILE A 201 -7.41 -8.53 6.78
C ILE A 201 -7.84 -7.08 7.00
N THR A 202 -9.12 -6.78 6.83
CA THR A 202 -9.63 -5.41 7.00
C THR A 202 -9.45 -4.91 8.43
N PHE A 203 -9.70 -5.77 9.43
CA PHE A 203 -9.39 -5.50 10.83
C PHE A 203 -7.90 -5.26 11.06
N LEU A 204 -7.04 -6.14 10.55
CA LEU A 204 -5.59 -6.03 10.66
C LEU A 204 -5.06 -4.68 10.13
N LEU A 205 -5.51 -4.27 8.95
CA LEU A 205 -5.13 -2.97 8.38
C LEU A 205 -5.66 -1.81 9.22
N ARG A 206 -6.86 -1.94 9.80
CA ARG A 206 -7.43 -0.94 10.71
C ARG A 206 -6.62 -0.83 12.00
N VAL A 207 -6.17 -1.93 12.58
CA VAL A 207 -5.23 -1.95 13.74
C VAL A 207 -3.96 -1.17 13.39
N ARG A 208 -3.33 -1.45 12.24
CA ARG A 208 -2.14 -0.73 11.78
C ARG A 208 -2.39 0.76 11.52
N ASN A 209 -3.56 1.12 10.99
CA ASN A 209 -3.95 2.52 10.77
C ASN A 209 -4.21 3.28 12.08
N HIS A 210 -4.48 2.59 13.19
CA HIS A 210 -4.53 3.18 14.54
C HIS A 210 -3.14 3.28 15.20
N GLY A 211 -2.06 2.94 14.49
CA GLY A 211 -0.70 2.96 15.03
C GLY A 211 -0.39 1.79 15.97
N ILE A 212 -1.22 0.75 15.97
CA ILE A 212 -1.02 -0.46 16.75
C ILE A 212 -0.20 -1.45 15.89
N PRO A 213 0.89 -2.04 16.40
CA PRO A 213 1.64 -3.05 15.68
C PRO A 213 0.80 -4.31 15.49
N ASP A 214 0.93 -4.95 14.33
CA ASP A 214 0.32 -6.25 14.06
C ASP A 214 1.27 -7.42 14.34
N HIS A 215 2.45 -7.14 14.90
CA HIS A 215 3.47 -8.12 15.23
C HIS A 215 3.87 -9.05 14.06
N GLY A 216 3.71 -8.60 12.81
CA GLY A 216 4.03 -9.41 11.62
C GLY A 216 2.88 -10.29 11.12
N LEU A 217 1.65 -10.15 11.63
CA LEU A 217 0.50 -10.92 11.15
C LEU A 217 0.29 -10.76 9.64
N ALA A 218 0.44 -9.54 9.08
CA ALA A 218 0.34 -9.31 7.64
C ALA A 218 1.38 -10.13 6.85
N VAL A 219 2.58 -10.35 7.41
CA VAL A 219 3.64 -11.13 6.78
C VAL A 219 3.24 -12.60 6.70
N HIS A 220 2.75 -13.17 7.80
CA HIS A 220 2.31 -14.57 7.85
C HIS A 220 1.06 -14.84 7.00
N LEU A 221 0.12 -13.90 6.92
CA LEU A 221 -1.09 -14.09 6.13
C LEU A 221 -0.82 -13.98 4.62
N SER A 222 0.25 -13.30 4.20
CA SER A 222 0.47 -12.97 2.79
C SER A 222 0.50 -14.20 1.86
N GLU A 223 1.16 -15.28 2.24
CA GLU A 223 1.23 -16.48 1.39
C GLU A 223 -0.12 -17.20 1.28
N VAL A 224 -0.91 -17.20 2.35
CA VAL A 224 -2.24 -17.82 2.36
C VAL A 224 -3.24 -17.05 1.50
N LEU A 225 -2.98 -15.75 1.32
CA LEU A 225 -3.79 -14.84 0.50
C LEU A 225 -3.31 -14.74 -0.94
N ALA A 226 -2.24 -15.43 -1.32
CA ALA A 226 -1.67 -15.33 -2.65
C ALA A 226 -2.67 -15.83 -3.71
N GLY A 227 -2.84 -15.03 -4.76
CA GLY A 227 -3.56 -15.45 -5.96
C GLY A 227 -2.81 -16.53 -6.72
N SER A 228 -3.50 -17.14 -7.67
CA SER A 228 -2.95 -18.16 -8.55
C SER A 228 -2.47 -17.53 -9.86
N LEU A 229 -1.20 -17.77 -10.20
CA LEU A 229 -0.65 -17.39 -11.52
C LEU A 229 -1.28 -18.17 -12.69
N TYR A 230 -1.86 -19.34 -12.43
CA TYR A 230 -2.30 -20.29 -13.46
C TYR A 230 -3.81 -20.31 -13.68
N SER A 231 -4.60 -19.99 -12.65
CA SER A 231 -6.07 -20.03 -12.72
C SER A 231 -6.69 -18.65 -12.98
N GLY A 232 -5.89 -17.67 -13.40
CA GLY A 232 -6.38 -16.39 -13.90
C GLY A 232 -6.96 -15.44 -12.84
N THR A 233 -6.63 -15.59 -11.55
CA THR A 233 -6.98 -14.57 -10.55
C THR A 233 -6.26 -13.27 -10.93
N GLN A 234 -7.01 -12.22 -11.27
CA GLN A 234 -6.45 -10.99 -11.83
C GLN A 234 -6.10 -9.94 -10.77
N GLY A 235 -6.00 -10.32 -9.50
CA GLY A 235 -5.89 -9.41 -8.36
C GLY A 235 -4.81 -8.33 -8.52
N HIS A 236 -3.62 -8.68 -9.02
CA HIS A 236 -2.55 -7.69 -9.20
C HIS A 236 -2.92 -6.55 -10.17
N SER A 237 -3.73 -6.83 -11.19
CA SER A 237 -4.00 -5.91 -12.30
C SER A 237 -5.38 -5.25 -12.22
N THR A 238 -6.40 -5.90 -11.66
CA THR A 238 -7.76 -5.32 -11.59
C THR A 238 -7.84 -4.09 -10.69
N ILE A 239 -6.95 -3.98 -9.70
CA ILE A 239 -6.92 -2.89 -8.72
C ILE A 239 -6.86 -1.48 -9.36
N TYR A 240 -6.16 -1.29 -10.48
CA TYR A 240 -6.05 0.03 -11.12
C TYR A 240 -7.18 0.32 -12.12
N GLU A 241 -8.03 -0.68 -12.40
CA GLU A 241 -9.19 -0.52 -13.29
C GLU A 241 -10.41 -0.03 -12.52
N ASP A 242 -10.47 -0.30 -11.21
CA ASP A 242 -11.56 0.13 -10.34
C ASP A 242 -11.43 1.59 -9.86
N LEU A 243 -12.57 2.25 -9.65
CA LEU A 243 -12.61 3.65 -9.21
C LEU A 243 -12.39 3.82 -7.70
N GLY A 244 -12.66 2.78 -6.91
CA GLY A 244 -12.59 2.75 -5.46
C GLY A 244 -11.23 3.15 -4.89
N PRO A 245 -10.11 2.54 -5.33
CA PRO A 245 -8.78 2.91 -4.86
C PRO A 245 -8.44 4.39 -5.04
N TYR A 246 -8.78 4.96 -6.20
CA TYR A 246 -8.60 6.39 -6.46
C TYR A 246 -9.48 7.25 -5.56
N THR A 247 -10.75 6.86 -5.38
CA THR A 247 -11.69 7.58 -4.52
C THR A 247 -11.19 7.60 -3.07
N LEU A 248 -10.73 6.47 -2.54
CA LEU A 248 -10.16 6.39 -1.19
C LEU A 248 -8.94 7.31 -1.04
N ALA A 249 -8.03 7.34 -2.03
CA ALA A 249 -6.86 8.21 -1.98
C ALA A 249 -7.23 9.69 -1.98
N ILE A 250 -8.22 10.10 -2.78
CA ILE A 250 -8.70 11.49 -2.79
C ILE A 250 -9.30 11.85 -1.44
N ARG A 251 -10.16 10.99 -0.89
CA ARG A 251 -10.74 11.19 0.44
C ARG A 251 -9.66 11.31 1.50
N TRP A 252 -8.64 10.44 1.47
CA TRP A 252 -7.52 10.50 2.40
C TRP A 252 -6.78 11.84 2.35
N VAL A 253 -6.54 12.38 1.16
CA VAL A 253 -5.82 13.66 0.98
C VAL A 253 -6.66 14.88 1.39
N LEU A 254 -7.97 14.85 1.09
CA LEU A 254 -8.85 15.99 1.30
C LEU A 254 -9.48 16.02 2.71
N GLU A 255 -9.88 14.86 3.23
CA GLU A 255 -10.60 14.73 4.50
C GLU A 255 -9.66 14.59 5.72
N SER A 256 -8.39 14.22 5.52
CA SER A 256 -7.43 14.16 6.64
C SER A 256 -6.78 15.52 6.93
N PRO A 257 -6.32 15.76 8.18
CA PRO A 257 -5.62 17.01 8.52
C PRO A 257 -4.36 17.21 7.68
N TRP A 258 -4.22 18.42 7.11
CA TRP A 258 -3.01 18.83 6.39
C TRP A 258 -2.00 19.43 7.37
N VAL A 259 -0.89 18.73 7.55
CA VAL A 259 0.19 19.12 8.47
C VAL A 259 1.52 18.94 7.75
N SER A 260 2.26 20.03 7.56
CA SER A 260 3.53 20.06 6.84
C SER A 260 4.47 21.16 7.39
N PRO A 261 5.69 20.82 7.84
CA PRO A 261 6.20 19.46 8.04
C PRO A 261 5.38 18.74 9.12
N HIS A 262 5.37 17.41 9.05
CA HIS A 262 4.68 16.61 10.05
C HIS A 262 5.51 16.59 11.36
N PRO A 263 4.89 16.80 12.53
CA PRO A 263 5.64 16.93 13.80
C PRO A 263 6.20 15.59 14.30
N ILE A 264 5.63 14.47 13.83
CA ILE A 264 6.05 13.11 14.19
C ILE A 264 6.94 12.58 13.07
N ALA A 265 8.14 12.12 13.43
CA ALA A 265 9.04 11.46 12.49
C ALA A 265 8.47 10.09 12.07
N PRO A 266 8.59 9.69 10.79
CA PRO A 266 8.20 8.36 10.35
C PRO A 266 9.05 7.28 11.02
N GLU A 267 8.41 6.25 11.58
CA GLU A 267 9.11 5.10 12.12
C GLU A 267 9.42 4.11 10.99
N LEU A 268 10.68 3.68 10.93
CA LEU A 268 11.18 2.73 9.95
C LEU A 268 11.59 1.43 10.64
N GLN A 269 10.81 0.38 10.42
CA GLN A 269 11.20 -0.96 10.85
C GLN A 269 12.07 -1.61 9.77
N ALA A 270 13.22 -2.17 10.15
CA ALA A 270 13.99 -3.01 9.24
C ALA A 270 13.15 -4.23 8.85
N PHE A 271 13.07 -4.52 7.55
CA PHE A 271 12.32 -5.65 7.02
C PHE A 271 13.28 -6.73 6.51
N GLY A 272 13.01 -7.97 6.88
CA GLY A 272 13.72 -9.15 6.40
C GLY A 272 12.80 -10.35 6.39
N VAL A 273 12.49 -10.86 5.19
CA VAL A 273 11.53 -11.95 4.98
C VAL A 273 11.92 -13.23 5.74
N SER A 274 13.20 -13.60 5.73
CA SER A 274 13.68 -14.90 6.19
C SER A 274 13.55 -15.11 7.71
N GLY A 275 13.52 -14.06 8.52
CA GLY A 275 13.36 -14.15 9.98
C GLY A 275 11.91 -14.21 10.46
N GLN A 276 10.94 -13.84 9.60
CA GLN A 276 9.56 -13.55 10.01
C GLN A 276 8.53 -14.61 9.60
N LEU A 277 8.93 -15.74 9.00
CA LEU A 277 7.98 -16.69 8.39
C LEU A 277 7.72 -17.97 9.20
N ASN A 278 8.15 -18.09 10.45
CA ASN A 278 7.82 -19.28 11.25
C ASN A 278 6.32 -19.26 11.64
N PRO A 279 5.47 -20.13 11.07
CA PRO A 279 4.03 -20.05 11.28
C PRO A 279 3.63 -20.44 12.72
N TYR A 280 4.51 -21.01 13.52
CA TYR A 280 4.25 -21.29 14.94
C TYR A 280 4.15 -20.02 15.80
N TYR A 281 4.50 -18.86 15.26
CA TYR A 281 4.32 -17.57 15.93
C TYR A 281 2.90 -17.01 15.81
N LEU A 282 2.09 -17.47 14.85
CA LEU A 282 0.74 -16.95 14.62
C LEU A 282 -0.15 -16.90 15.89
N PRO A 283 -0.19 -17.94 16.75
CA PRO A 283 -0.96 -17.88 17.99
C PRO A 283 -0.53 -16.73 18.93
N TRP A 284 0.79 -16.52 19.04
CA TRP A 284 1.39 -15.51 19.91
C TRP A 284 1.21 -14.10 19.35
N ILE A 285 1.40 -13.94 18.03
CA ILE A 285 1.17 -12.70 17.30
C ILE A 285 -0.27 -12.24 17.50
N LEU A 286 -1.23 -13.13 17.27
CA LEU A 286 -2.64 -12.79 17.41
C LEU A 286 -2.99 -12.40 18.86
N ARG A 287 -2.51 -13.17 19.84
CA ARG A 287 -2.67 -12.83 21.25
C ARG A 287 -2.09 -11.44 21.57
N GLY A 288 -0.89 -11.14 21.08
CA GLY A 288 -0.25 -9.84 21.28
C GLY A 288 -1.09 -8.67 20.76
N ILE A 289 -1.74 -8.84 19.60
CA ILE A 289 -2.70 -7.84 19.08
C ILE A 289 -3.89 -7.69 20.03
N LEU A 290 -4.53 -8.80 20.41
CA LEU A 290 -5.74 -8.80 21.26
C LEU A 290 -5.47 -8.29 22.69
N GLU A 291 -4.25 -8.43 23.17
CA GLU A 291 -3.79 -7.95 24.48
C GLU A 291 -3.29 -6.50 24.45
N ASP A 292 -3.09 -5.88 23.27
CA ASP A 292 -2.58 -4.51 23.18
C ASP A 292 -3.53 -3.52 23.88
N PRO A 293 -3.05 -2.75 24.89
CA PRO A 293 -3.90 -1.84 25.65
C PRO A 293 -4.58 -0.77 24.78
N ARG A 294 -3.96 -0.35 23.66
CA ARG A 294 -4.55 0.63 22.74
C ARG A 294 -5.73 0.04 21.99
N LEU A 295 -5.67 -1.24 21.64
CA LEU A 295 -6.79 -1.96 21.03
C LEU A 295 -7.93 -2.10 22.02
N ARG A 296 -7.66 -2.58 23.23
CA ARG A 296 -8.68 -2.80 24.27
C ARG A 296 -9.40 -1.53 24.71
N LYS A 297 -8.72 -0.38 24.65
CA LYS A 297 -9.31 0.94 24.93
C LYS A 297 -10.14 1.50 23.75
N ASN A 298 -10.04 0.91 22.56
CA ASN A 298 -10.78 1.34 21.38
C ASN A 298 -12.04 0.49 21.19
N SER A 299 -13.19 1.04 21.56
CA SER A 299 -14.49 0.33 21.51
C SER A 299 -14.89 -0.12 20.10
N SER A 300 -14.42 0.54 19.04
CA SER A 300 -14.68 0.11 17.67
C SER A 300 -13.90 -1.15 17.32
N LEU A 301 -12.61 -1.18 17.64
CA LEU A 301 -11.76 -2.35 17.38
C LEU A 301 -12.20 -3.56 18.21
N VAL A 302 -12.62 -3.35 19.45
CA VAL A 302 -13.17 -4.42 20.31
C VAL A 302 -14.42 -5.04 19.67
N ARG A 303 -15.35 -4.24 19.15
CA ARG A 303 -16.55 -4.77 18.45
C ARG A 303 -16.17 -5.59 17.21
N GLU A 304 -15.15 -5.18 16.48
CA GLU A 304 -14.67 -5.94 15.32
C GLU A 304 -14.05 -7.27 15.71
N VAL A 305 -13.33 -7.34 16.85
CA VAL A 305 -12.83 -8.61 17.37
C VAL A 305 -13.98 -9.56 17.70
N GLU A 306 -15.06 -9.08 18.32
CA GLU A 306 -16.22 -9.92 18.60
C GLU A 306 -16.87 -10.44 17.29
N GLY A 307 -17.05 -9.57 16.30
CA GLY A 307 -17.52 -10.01 14.98
C GLY A 307 -16.58 -11.01 14.28
N LEU A 308 -15.27 -10.87 14.48
CA LEU A 308 -14.30 -11.85 13.98
C LEU A 308 -14.41 -13.21 14.66
N LYS A 309 -14.75 -13.26 15.95
CA LYS A 309 -14.97 -14.52 16.68
C LYS A 309 -16.16 -15.26 16.10
N ASP A 310 -17.29 -14.56 15.89
CA ASP A 310 -18.49 -15.15 15.30
C ASP A 310 -18.21 -15.72 13.89
N LEU A 311 -17.49 -14.95 13.06
CA LEU A 311 -17.08 -15.40 11.73
C LEU A 311 -16.10 -16.57 11.78
N PHE A 312 -15.18 -16.58 12.74
CA PHE A 312 -14.20 -17.65 12.91
C PHE A 312 -14.86 -18.98 13.30
N ASP A 313 -15.89 -18.93 14.15
CA ASP A 313 -16.63 -20.11 14.59
C ASP A 313 -17.34 -20.78 13.41
N GLY A 314 -17.99 -19.98 12.55
CA GLY A 314 -18.65 -20.46 11.34
C GLY A 314 -17.73 -20.75 10.15
N TRP A 315 -16.42 -20.44 10.22
CA TRP A 315 -15.52 -20.58 9.08
C TRP A 315 -15.07 -22.03 8.88
N GLU A 316 -15.47 -22.67 7.78
CA GLU A 316 -15.09 -24.05 7.46
C GLU A 316 -14.11 -24.14 6.28
N PRO A 317 -12.78 -24.06 6.54
CA PRO A 317 -11.79 -24.06 5.47
C PRO A 317 -11.64 -25.41 4.75
N THR A 318 -11.66 -25.36 3.42
CA THR A 318 -11.63 -26.56 2.55
C THR A 318 -10.22 -27.03 2.21
N SER A 319 -9.22 -26.15 2.19
CA SER A 319 -7.83 -26.50 1.88
C SER A 319 -7.03 -26.87 3.13
N ARG A 320 -5.98 -27.69 2.98
CA ARG A 320 -5.08 -28.04 4.09
C ARG A 320 -4.40 -26.80 4.69
N ALA A 321 -3.97 -25.87 3.85
CA ALA A 321 -3.33 -24.62 4.28
C ALA A 321 -4.28 -23.76 5.12
N MET A 322 -5.55 -23.63 4.69
CA MET A 322 -6.55 -22.85 5.42
C MET A 322 -6.98 -23.53 6.74
N ARG A 323 -7.04 -24.87 6.78
CA ARG A 323 -7.25 -25.61 8.04
C ARG A 323 -6.12 -25.40 9.04
N ASP A 324 -4.88 -25.47 8.57
CA ASP A 324 -3.70 -25.19 9.42
C ASP A 324 -3.69 -23.74 9.90
N LEU A 325 -4.07 -22.79 9.05
CA LEU A 325 -4.25 -21.40 9.44
C LEU A 325 -5.34 -21.25 10.51
N LYS A 326 -6.52 -21.85 10.33
CA LYS A 326 -7.61 -21.81 11.32
C LYS A 326 -7.11 -22.33 12.67
N PHE A 327 -6.45 -23.49 12.69
CA PHE A 327 -5.88 -24.06 13.92
C PHE A 327 -4.92 -23.08 14.63
N ARG A 328 -4.06 -22.38 13.88
CA ARG A 328 -3.11 -21.41 14.45
C ARG A 328 -3.75 -20.10 14.90
N LEU A 329 -4.92 -19.75 14.37
CA LEU A 329 -5.68 -18.56 14.74
C LEU A 329 -6.70 -18.82 15.87
N GLU A 330 -6.77 -20.03 16.42
CA GLU A 330 -7.61 -20.38 17.58
C GLU A 330 -7.57 -19.38 18.75
N PRO A 331 -6.44 -18.72 19.08
CA PRO A 331 -6.43 -17.69 20.13
C PRO A 331 -7.39 -16.52 19.91
N ILE A 332 -7.98 -16.35 18.72
CA ILE A 332 -9.02 -15.36 18.48
C ILE A 332 -10.22 -15.53 19.41
N ARG A 333 -10.50 -16.76 19.84
CA ARG A 333 -11.59 -17.10 20.78
C ARG A 333 -11.30 -16.69 22.22
N ALA A 334 -10.09 -16.22 22.53
CA ALA A 334 -9.76 -15.78 23.87
C ALA A 334 -10.71 -14.64 24.30
N ARG A 335 -11.10 -14.67 25.58
CA ARG A 335 -11.85 -13.56 26.19
C ARG A 335 -10.96 -12.32 26.25
N LEU A 336 -11.49 -11.19 25.77
CA LEU A 336 -10.83 -9.89 25.81
C LEU A 336 -10.78 -9.34 27.24
#